data_AF-A0A354HDD1-F1
#
_entry.id   AF-A0A354HDD1-F1
#
_cell.length_a   1.000
_cell.length_b   1.000
_cell.length_c   1.000
_cell.angle_alpha   90.00
_cell.angle_beta   90.00
_cell.angle_gamma   90.00
#
_symmetry.space_group_name_H-M   'P 1'
#
loop_
_entity.id
_entity.type
_entity.pdbx_description
1 polymer ?
#
loop_
_entity_poly.entity_id
_entity_poly.type
_entity_poly.pdbx_seq_one_letter_code
_entity_poly.pdbx_strand_id
1 'polypeptide(L)'
;MKRMLIAAAAVMALSALAGCGSAPVSYTDGTYEARSAEYINDDGSEDGNGYGIVKITISGGAISDCTFTTYELDGTEKGEDYGKKQGSIANKDFYNKAQKAVGACEKYAEELVLSGDPKSVDAISGATINYGQFVEAAENALAQAVKKE
;
A
#
# COMPACT_ATOMS: atom_id res chain seq x y z
N MET A 1 -55.46 -32.62 33.79
CA MET A 1 -55.77 -32.40 32.36
C MET A 1 -54.87 -31.26 31.90
N LYS A 2 -54.09 -31.27 30.81
CA LYS A 2 -53.86 -32.23 29.73
C LYS A 2 -52.71 -31.60 28.91
N ARG A 3 -51.61 -32.35 28.71
CA ARG A 3 -50.77 -32.42 27.49
C ARG A 3 -49.92 -31.18 27.08
N MET A 4 -48.59 -31.35 27.03
CA MET A 4 -47.78 -31.53 25.79
C MET A 4 -47.31 -30.16 25.22
N LEU A 5 -46.13 -29.92 24.62
CA LEU A 5 -45.03 -30.71 24.06
C LEU A 5 -43.94 -29.70 23.55
N ILE A 6 -42.70 -30.18 23.45
CA ILE A 6 -41.68 -29.90 22.41
C ILE A 6 -40.74 -28.67 22.52
N ALA A 7 -39.45 -29.06 22.44
CA ALA A 7 -38.20 -28.33 22.31
C ALA A 7 -38.01 -27.53 21.01
N ALA A 8 -37.08 -26.59 21.01
CA ALA A 8 -36.12 -26.40 19.91
C ALA A 8 -34.87 -25.68 20.42
N ALA A 9 -33.74 -26.38 20.30
CA ALA A 9 -32.40 -25.84 20.47
C ALA A 9 -31.97 -25.09 19.20
N ALA A 10 -31.19 -24.02 19.36
CA ALA A 10 -30.34 -23.50 18.31
C ALA A 10 -29.05 -22.99 18.95
N VAL A 11 -28.13 -23.93 19.23
CA VAL A 11 -26.72 -23.64 19.48
C VAL A 11 -26.15 -23.22 18.13
N MET A 12 -25.95 -21.91 17.93
CA MET A 12 -25.29 -21.40 16.75
C MET A 12 -23.79 -21.60 16.94
N ALA A 13 -23.31 -22.76 16.50
CA ALA A 13 -21.90 -23.07 16.34
C ALA A 13 -21.34 -22.14 15.25
N LEU A 14 -20.56 -21.14 15.64
CA LEU A 14 -19.74 -20.37 14.70
C LEU A 14 -18.49 -21.20 14.40
N SER A 15 -18.50 -21.78 13.21
CA SER A 15 -17.44 -22.54 12.58
C SER A 15 -16.15 -21.71 12.48
N ALA A 16 -15.09 -22.18 13.14
CA ALA A 16 -13.73 -21.74 12.89
C ALA A 16 -13.34 -22.18 11.47
N LEU A 17 -13.25 -21.21 10.56
CA LEU A 17 -12.53 -21.38 9.30
C LEU A 17 -11.04 -21.47 9.64
N ALA A 18 -10.54 -22.69 9.79
CA ALA A 18 -9.12 -22.99 9.68
C ALA A 18 -8.73 -22.86 8.19
N GLY A 19 -8.59 -21.61 7.73
CA GLY A 19 -7.78 -21.32 6.55
C GLY A 19 -6.33 -21.63 6.86
N CYS A 20 -5.58 -22.17 5.91
CA CYS A 20 -4.13 -22.39 6.02
C CYS A 20 -3.46 -21.10 6.52
N GLY A 21 -3.21 -21.03 7.83
CA GLY A 21 -2.77 -19.82 8.50
C GLY A 21 -1.26 -19.74 8.41
N SER A 22 -0.76 -18.84 7.56
CA SER A 22 0.36 -18.01 7.99
C SER A 22 -0.05 -17.47 9.37
N ALA A 23 0.76 -17.72 10.39
CA ALA A 23 0.48 -17.18 11.72
C ALA A 23 0.12 -15.69 11.60
N PRO A 24 -0.88 -15.18 12.33
CA PRO A 24 -1.25 -13.78 12.24
C PRO A 24 0.00 -12.95 12.54
N VAL A 25 0.51 -12.23 11.54
CA VAL A 25 1.63 -11.31 11.72
C VAL A 25 1.13 -10.24 12.69
N SER A 26 1.63 -10.26 13.92
CA SER A 26 1.29 -9.24 14.91
C SER A 26 2.30 -8.12 14.79
N TYR A 27 1.84 -6.98 14.32
CA TYR A 27 2.65 -5.76 14.30
C TYR A 27 2.70 -5.12 15.69
N THR A 28 3.80 -4.42 15.94
CA THR A 28 3.95 -3.51 17.07
C THR A 28 3.30 -2.18 16.70
N ASP A 29 2.55 -1.59 17.63
CA ASP A 29 1.97 -0.26 17.43
C ASP A 29 3.08 0.79 17.31
N GLY A 30 2.88 1.76 16.45
CA GLY A 30 3.88 2.80 16.17
C GLY A 30 3.75 3.36 14.75
N THR A 31 4.65 4.28 14.42
CA THR A 31 4.78 4.82 13.07
C THR A 31 6.10 4.33 12.47
N TYR A 32 6.02 3.76 11.28
CA TYR A 32 7.13 3.15 10.57
C TYR A 32 7.24 3.76 9.19
N GLU A 33 8.45 4.19 8.82
CA GLU A 33 8.72 4.80 7.52
C GLU A 33 9.81 4.01 6.82
N ALA A 34 9.63 3.76 5.53
CA ALA A 34 10.63 3.11 4.71
C ALA A 34 10.57 3.60 3.27
N ARG A 35 11.69 3.41 2.57
CA ARG A 35 11.90 3.79 1.18
C ARG A 35 12.01 2.54 0.30
N SER A 36 11.57 2.62 -0.94
CA SER A 36 11.87 1.63 -1.98
C SER A 36 13.31 1.75 -2.46
N ALA A 37 13.80 0.76 -3.20
CA ALA A 37 14.98 0.95 -4.02
C ALA A 37 14.76 2.06 -5.07
N GLU A 38 15.86 2.62 -5.58
CA GLU A 38 15.81 3.51 -6.73
C GLU A 38 15.47 2.71 -7.98
N TYR A 39 14.46 3.19 -8.71
CA TYR A 39 14.16 2.74 -10.05
C TYR A 39 14.92 3.61 -11.05
N ILE A 40 15.66 2.96 -11.95
CA ILE A 40 16.32 3.57 -13.09
C ILE A 40 15.79 2.90 -14.35
N ASN A 41 15.25 3.70 -15.25
CA ASN A 41 14.74 3.26 -16.54
C ASN A 41 15.89 2.75 -17.41
N ASP A 42 15.68 1.60 -18.05
CA ASP A 42 16.71 0.89 -18.83
C ASP A 42 16.89 1.47 -20.23
N ASP A 43 15.93 2.27 -20.71
CA ASP A 43 16.00 2.97 -22.00
C ASP A 43 16.93 4.19 -22.00
N GLY A 44 17.50 4.54 -20.85
CA GLY A 44 18.41 5.67 -20.66
C GLY A 44 17.70 7.03 -20.53
N SER A 45 16.37 7.06 -20.50
CA SER A 45 15.59 8.24 -20.15
C SER A 45 15.54 8.45 -18.62
N GLU A 46 15.18 9.67 -18.23
CA GLU A 46 14.88 9.99 -16.83
C GLU A 46 13.39 9.76 -16.50
N ASP A 47 12.57 9.43 -17.50
CA ASP A 47 11.14 9.27 -17.36
C ASP A 47 10.84 8.09 -16.41
N GLY A 48 10.21 8.38 -15.27
CA GLY A 48 9.85 7.36 -14.29
C GLY A 48 10.91 7.08 -13.22
N ASN A 49 12.15 7.55 -13.40
CA ASN A 49 13.24 7.33 -12.44
C ASN A 49 12.89 7.88 -11.05
N GLY A 50 13.37 7.26 -9.99
CA GLY A 50 13.13 7.75 -8.64
C GLY A 50 12.78 6.66 -7.65
N TYR A 51 12.10 7.02 -6.58
CA TYR A 51 11.80 6.12 -5.48
C TYR A 51 10.52 6.53 -4.74
N GLY A 52 10.00 5.60 -3.93
CA GLY A 52 8.85 5.79 -3.07
C GLY A 52 9.22 5.81 -1.60
N ILE A 53 8.48 6.58 -0.79
CA ILE A 53 8.50 6.53 0.68
C ILE A 53 7.09 6.22 1.16
N VAL A 54 6.96 5.18 1.96
CA VAL A 54 5.73 4.80 2.65
C VAL A 54 5.92 5.03 4.14
N LYS A 55 4.93 5.68 4.76
CA LYS A 55 4.82 5.84 6.20
C LYS A 55 3.51 5.21 6.67
N ILE A 56 3.60 4.24 7.56
CA ILE A 56 2.48 3.45 8.10
C ILE A 56 2.36 3.74 9.59
N THR A 57 1.13 3.99 10.06
CA THR A 57 0.82 4.02 11.49
C THR A 57 0.02 2.78 11.86
N ILE A 58 0.47 2.07 12.88
CA ILE A 58 -0.13 0.86 13.42
C ILE A 58 -0.72 1.15 14.79
N SER A 59 -1.98 0.78 14.97
CA SER A 59 -2.72 0.92 16.23
C SER A 59 -3.55 -0.34 16.47
N GLY A 60 -3.44 -0.94 17.65
CA GLY A 60 -4.12 -2.20 17.95
C GLY A 60 -3.63 -3.38 17.11
N GLY A 61 -2.37 -3.33 16.65
CA GLY A 61 -1.74 -4.37 15.83
C GLY A 61 -2.17 -4.39 14.36
N ALA A 62 -2.92 -3.38 13.89
CA ALA A 62 -3.36 -3.24 12.50
C ALA A 62 -2.95 -1.88 11.92
N ILE A 63 -2.83 -1.80 10.60
CA ILE A 63 -2.59 -0.55 9.87
C ILE A 63 -3.80 0.36 10.08
N SER A 64 -3.56 1.56 10.61
CA SER A 64 -4.59 2.57 10.92
C SER A 64 -4.49 3.80 10.03
N ASP A 65 -3.30 4.06 9.48
CA ASP A 65 -3.03 5.15 8.55
C ASP A 65 -1.85 4.79 7.65
N CYS A 66 -1.85 5.31 6.43
CA CYS A 66 -0.75 5.15 5.49
C CYS A 66 -0.63 6.41 4.63
N THR A 67 0.61 6.84 4.36
CA THR A 67 0.92 7.82 3.32
C THR A 67 1.97 7.25 2.38
N PHE A 68 1.80 7.51 1.08
CA PHE A 68 2.77 7.15 0.06
C PHE A 68 3.12 8.38 -0.77
N THR A 69 4.41 8.70 -0.86
CA THR A 69 4.93 9.82 -1.64
C THR A 69 6.07 9.33 -2.51
N THR A 70 6.18 9.85 -3.73
CA THR A 70 7.30 9.52 -4.63
C THR A 70 8.18 10.72 -4.89
N TYR A 71 9.43 10.42 -5.22
CA TYR A 71 10.49 11.41 -5.39
C TYR A 71 11.31 11.07 -6.63
N GLU A 72 11.83 12.10 -7.28
CA GLU A 72 12.92 12.01 -8.24
C GLU A 72 14.21 11.58 -7.52
N LEU A 73 15.22 11.13 -8.28
CA LEU A 73 16.50 10.69 -7.72
C LEU A 73 17.24 11.78 -6.94
N ASP A 74 17.02 13.05 -7.29
CA ASP A 74 17.61 14.20 -6.59
C ASP A 74 16.87 14.58 -5.30
N GLY A 75 15.78 13.86 -4.97
CA GLY A 75 14.94 14.12 -3.80
C GLY A 75 13.81 15.11 -4.02
N THR A 76 13.60 15.60 -5.24
CA THR A 76 12.43 16.42 -5.57
C THR A 76 11.16 15.58 -5.48
N GLU A 77 10.16 16.03 -4.71
CA GLU A 77 8.87 15.35 -4.63
C GLU A 77 8.15 15.36 -5.98
N LYS A 78 7.60 14.21 -6.37
CA LYS A 78 6.77 14.07 -7.57
C LYS A 78 5.35 14.55 -7.26
N GLY A 79 5.09 15.81 -7.55
CA GLY A 79 3.78 16.45 -7.40
C GLY A 79 3.20 16.97 -8.72
N GLU A 80 2.50 18.11 -8.65
CA GLU A 80 1.84 18.75 -9.80
C GLU A 80 2.80 19.13 -10.94
N ASP A 81 4.08 19.34 -10.61
CA ASP A 81 5.12 19.70 -11.58
C ASP A 81 5.83 18.47 -12.18
N TYR A 82 5.59 17.27 -11.67
CA TYR A 82 6.19 16.06 -12.22
C TYR A 82 5.75 15.84 -13.68
N GLY A 83 6.72 15.64 -14.56
CA GLY A 83 6.51 15.56 -16.01
C GLY A 83 6.54 16.90 -16.75
N LYS A 84 6.75 18.03 -16.04
CA LYS A 84 7.05 19.33 -16.67
C LYS A 84 8.56 19.50 -16.85
N LYS A 85 8.94 20.25 -17.87
CA LYS A 85 10.32 20.71 -18.10
C LYS A 85 10.32 22.23 -18.05
N GLN A 86 11.13 22.79 -17.14
CA GLN A 86 11.19 24.25 -16.92
C GLN A 86 9.79 24.88 -16.71
N GLY A 87 8.94 24.19 -15.93
CA GLY A 87 7.56 24.63 -15.64
C GLY A 87 6.56 24.45 -16.78
N SER A 88 6.95 23.91 -17.94
CA SER A 88 6.07 23.71 -19.09
C SER A 88 5.91 22.23 -19.45
N ILE A 89 4.73 21.84 -19.95
CA ILE A 89 4.49 20.48 -20.44
C ILE A 89 5.19 20.34 -21.80
N ALA A 90 6.39 19.77 -21.79
CA ALA A 90 7.18 19.52 -23.00
C ALA A 90 6.73 18.25 -23.74
N ASN A 91 6.26 17.24 -22.99
CA ASN A 91 5.73 15.99 -23.52
C ASN A 91 4.39 15.67 -22.82
N LYS A 92 3.29 15.75 -23.57
CA LYS A 92 1.94 15.57 -23.02
C LYS A 92 1.69 14.13 -22.57
N ASP A 93 2.22 13.14 -23.28
CA ASP A 93 2.02 11.73 -22.96
C ASP A 93 2.78 11.34 -21.68
N PHE A 94 4.03 11.81 -21.55
CA PHE A 94 4.79 11.62 -20.32
C PHE A 94 4.12 12.35 -19.15
N TYR A 95 3.73 13.61 -19.31
CA TYR A 95 3.03 14.35 -18.28
C TYR A 95 1.74 13.65 -17.83
N ASN A 96 0.95 13.11 -18.76
CA ASN A 96 -0.26 12.37 -18.41
C ASN A 96 0.06 11.08 -17.62
N LYS A 97 1.14 10.36 -17.95
CA LYS A 97 1.59 9.19 -17.17
C LYS A 97 2.11 9.60 -15.79
N ALA A 98 2.91 10.66 -15.73
CA ALA A 98 3.44 11.25 -14.51
C ALA A 98 2.32 11.59 -13.51
N GLN A 99 1.31 12.34 -13.97
CA GLN A 99 0.19 12.73 -13.13
C GLN A 99 -0.73 11.55 -12.75
N LYS A 100 -0.84 10.52 -13.60
CA LYS A 100 -1.50 9.26 -13.21
C LYS A 100 -0.75 8.54 -12.08
N ALA A 101 0.58 8.53 -12.11
CA ALA A 101 1.39 7.95 -11.04
C ALA A 101 1.19 8.74 -9.73
N VAL A 102 1.27 10.07 -9.76
CA VAL A 102 1.02 10.93 -8.59
C VAL A 102 -0.36 10.64 -7.99
N GLY A 103 -1.41 10.62 -8.82
CA GLY A 103 -2.78 10.33 -8.36
C GLY A 103 -3.03 8.88 -7.93
N ALA A 104 -2.12 7.94 -8.21
CA ALA A 104 -2.20 6.57 -7.73
C ALA A 104 -1.69 6.44 -6.28
N CYS A 105 -0.87 7.39 -5.81
CA CYS A 105 -0.23 7.28 -4.49
C CYS A 105 -1.24 7.22 -3.34
N GLU A 106 -2.22 8.13 -3.35
CA GLU A 106 -3.30 8.17 -2.35
C GLU A 106 -4.11 6.88 -2.35
N LYS A 107 -4.47 6.36 -3.54
CA LYS A 107 -5.25 5.13 -3.68
C LYS A 107 -4.53 3.91 -3.12
N TYR A 108 -3.24 3.77 -3.37
CA TYR A 108 -2.46 2.67 -2.80
C TYR A 108 -2.40 2.72 -1.28
N ALA A 109 -2.22 3.92 -0.72
CA ALA A 109 -2.20 4.11 0.72
C ALA A 109 -3.57 3.75 1.35
N GLU A 110 -4.67 4.20 0.76
CA GLU A 110 -6.04 3.85 1.19
C GLU A 110 -6.29 2.34 1.10
N GLU A 111 -5.94 1.70 -0.02
CA GLU A 111 -6.12 0.28 -0.23
C GLU A 111 -5.30 -0.56 0.75
N LEU A 112 -4.09 -0.14 1.12
CA LEU A 112 -3.28 -0.84 2.13
C LEU A 112 -3.88 -0.73 3.54
N VAL A 113 -4.46 0.41 3.91
CA VAL A 113 -5.19 0.53 5.18
C VAL A 113 -6.36 -0.46 5.21
N LEU A 114 -7.04 -0.65 4.08
CA LEU A 114 -8.17 -1.60 3.97
C LEU A 114 -7.74 -3.07 3.92
N SER A 115 -6.68 -3.39 3.18
CA SER A 115 -6.24 -4.77 2.95
C SER A 115 -5.35 -5.30 4.07
N GLY A 116 -4.56 -4.43 4.72
CA GLY A 116 -3.53 -4.82 5.67
C GLY A 116 -2.32 -5.54 5.06
N ASP A 117 -2.27 -5.70 3.73
CA ASP A 117 -1.27 -6.45 3.00
C ASP A 117 -0.89 -5.74 1.69
N PRO A 118 0.36 -5.29 1.52
CA PRO A 118 0.83 -4.66 0.29
C PRO A 118 0.62 -5.50 -0.97
N LYS A 119 0.65 -6.84 -0.87
CA LYS A 119 0.46 -7.73 -2.03
C LYS A 119 -0.99 -7.88 -2.47
N SER A 120 -1.92 -7.44 -1.62
CA SER A 120 -3.35 -7.46 -1.87
C SER A 120 -3.87 -6.12 -2.43
N VAL A 121 -3.00 -5.13 -2.60
CA VAL A 121 -3.32 -3.84 -3.26
C VAL A 121 -3.28 -4.02 -4.77
N ASP A 122 -4.26 -3.48 -5.48
CA ASP A 122 -4.36 -3.69 -6.93
C ASP A 122 -3.49 -2.69 -7.70
N ALA A 123 -2.72 -3.19 -8.68
CA ALA A 123 -1.95 -2.30 -9.55
C ALA A 123 -2.87 -1.42 -10.41
N ILE A 124 -2.51 -0.14 -10.56
CA ILE A 124 -3.27 0.84 -11.34
C ILE A 124 -2.64 0.94 -12.73
N SER A 125 -3.46 0.79 -13.77
CA SER A 125 -3.00 0.85 -15.16
C SER A 125 -2.30 2.18 -15.46
N GLY A 126 -1.07 2.09 -15.96
CA GLY A 126 -0.21 3.25 -16.25
C GLY A 126 0.62 3.73 -15.07
N ALA A 127 0.58 3.05 -13.91
CA ALA A 127 1.35 3.39 -12.71
C ALA A 127 2.20 2.21 -12.20
N THR A 128 2.60 1.27 -13.07
CA THR A 128 3.29 0.03 -12.67
C THR A 128 4.62 0.27 -11.94
N ILE A 129 5.41 1.27 -12.34
CA ILE A 129 6.64 1.65 -11.63
C ILE A 129 6.30 2.13 -10.21
N ASN A 130 5.29 3.00 -10.10
CA ASN A 130 4.81 3.53 -8.83
C ASN A 130 4.28 2.43 -7.90
N TYR A 131 3.56 1.46 -8.45
CA TYR A 131 3.07 0.28 -7.72
C TYR A 131 4.23 -0.54 -7.15
N GLY A 132 5.27 -0.81 -7.94
CA GLY A 132 6.45 -1.54 -7.45
C GLY A 132 7.15 -0.81 -6.29
N GLN A 133 7.34 0.50 -6.42
CA GLN A 133 7.90 1.35 -5.37
C GLN A 133 7.03 1.34 -4.10
N PHE A 134 5.71 1.38 -4.26
CA PHE A 134 4.76 1.30 -3.16
C PHE A 134 4.89 -0.02 -2.39
N VAL A 135 4.77 -1.16 -3.10
CA VAL A 135 4.80 -2.48 -2.49
C VAL A 135 6.10 -2.69 -1.72
N GLU A 136 7.25 -2.37 -2.33
CA GLU A 136 8.56 -2.52 -1.70
C GLU A 136 8.70 -1.64 -0.45
N ALA A 137 8.34 -0.35 -0.55
CA ALA A 137 8.40 0.57 0.59
C ALA A 137 7.46 0.15 1.73
N ALA A 138 6.24 -0.31 1.41
CA ALA A 138 5.28 -0.78 2.39
C ALA A 138 5.75 -2.07 3.09
N GLU A 139 6.28 -3.05 2.34
CA GLU A 139 6.89 -4.26 2.91
C GLU A 139 8.05 -3.92 3.84
N ASN A 140 8.93 -2.99 3.42
CA ASN A 140 10.05 -2.54 4.24
C ASN A 140 9.60 -1.83 5.53
N ALA A 141 8.52 -1.03 5.48
CA ALA A 141 7.95 -0.38 6.67
C ALA A 141 7.33 -1.41 7.62
N LEU A 142 6.55 -2.37 7.10
CA LEU A 142 5.93 -3.42 7.90
C LEU A 142 6.95 -4.37 8.52
N ALA A 143 8.06 -4.66 7.83
CA ALA A 143 9.15 -5.47 8.35
C ALA A 143 9.79 -4.85 9.62
N GLN A 144 9.81 -3.52 9.73
CA GLN A 144 10.27 -2.83 10.95
C GLN A 144 9.29 -2.99 12.12
N ALA A 145 8.00 -3.22 11.83
CA ALA A 145 6.94 -3.33 12.82
C ALA A 145 6.73 -4.76 13.34
N VAL A 146 7.27 -5.78 12.67
CA VAL A 146 7.14 -7.18 13.08
C VAL A 146 7.68 -7.36 14.50
N LYS A 147 6.85 -7.88 15.42
CA LYS A 147 7.29 -8.26 16.77
C LYS A 147 8.40 -9.30 16.67
N LYS A 148 9.55 -8.99 17.29
CA LYS A 148 10.61 -9.98 17.51
C LYS A 148 10.29 -10.71 18.81
N GLU A 149 10.15 -12.03 18.73
CA GLU A 149 9.99 -12.92 19.90
C GLU A 149 11.26 -12.97 20.76
#